data_AF-A0A7X6SPK7-F1
#
_entry.id   AF-A0A7X6SPK7-F1
#
_cell.length_a   1.000
_cell.length_b   1.000
_cell.length_c   1.000
_cell.angle_alpha   90.00
_cell.angle_beta   90.00
_cell.angle_gamma   90.00
#
_symmetry.space_group_name_H-M   'P 1'
#
loop_
_entity.id
_entity.type
_entity.pdbx_description
1 polymer ?
#
loop_
_entity_poly.entity_id
_entity_poly.type
_entity_poly.pdbx_seq_one_letter_code
_entity_poly.pdbx_strand_id
1 'polypeptide(L)'
;VLLYLPLCFKPDGIFHYCLRSYQDFKGYGQRSIAFSRVGMPDYPLLVPDPITWRAVSLSNPRIKAYGVIIKDLNWQNSECIGTSRKKFKKPTKDNPIQYIQVQKQGIGEYEGYIQCATYLDKEENLWLMVVNRRANFFLPGIITEPQFVPPEEFDIYFPEAPPQKLLLTFKDSGRKNPYQNYAFYDPYEDKFYPYHNGNIEIELPAGEGRLLKLVNRTSNDR
;
A
#
# COMPACT_ATOMS: atom_id res chain seq x y z
N VAL A 1 -4.09 -7.77 -10.12
CA VAL A 1 -3.74 -7.96 -8.69
C VAL A 1 -3.05 -6.72 -8.07
N LEU A 2 -3.48 -5.50 -8.40
CA LEU A 2 -2.97 -4.25 -7.78
C LEU A 2 -4.12 -3.27 -7.54
N LEU A 3 -5.28 -3.82 -7.13
CA LEU A 3 -6.55 -3.09 -7.13
C LEU A 3 -6.53 -1.89 -6.16
N TYR A 4 -5.78 -2.00 -5.07
CA TYR A 4 -5.61 -0.93 -4.08
C TYR A 4 -4.53 0.10 -4.45
N LEU A 5 -3.63 -0.23 -5.38
CA LEU A 5 -2.48 0.61 -5.69
C LEU A 5 -2.85 2.04 -6.12
N PRO A 6 -3.93 2.27 -6.90
CA PRO A 6 -4.40 3.62 -7.21
C PRO A 6 -4.70 4.46 -5.96
N LEU A 7 -5.13 3.85 -4.85
CA LEU A 7 -5.42 4.55 -3.59
C LEU A 7 -4.15 5.08 -2.91
N CYS A 8 -2.95 4.71 -3.36
CA CYS A 8 -1.69 5.28 -2.88
C CYS A 8 -1.22 6.51 -3.69
N PHE A 9 -1.92 6.87 -4.76
CA PHE A 9 -1.59 8.03 -5.59
C PHE A 9 -2.80 8.95 -5.52
N LYS A 10 -2.58 10.24 -5.22
CA LYS A 10 -3.58 11.29 -4.96
C LYS A 10 -5.01 10.94 -5.47
N PRO A 11 -6.06 11.08 -4.63
CA PRO A 11 -7.41 10.57 -4.91
C PRO A 11 -8.21 11.31 -6.00
N ASP A 12 -7.57 11.98 -6.97
CA ASP A 12 -8.24 12.66 -8.08
C ASP A 12 -8.80 11.69 -9.14
N GLY A 13 -9.33 10.54 -8.71
CA GLY A 13 -10.04 9.58 -9.54
C GLY A 13 -9.28 8.28 -9.80
N ILE A 14 -10.04 7.26 -10.22
CA ILE A 14 -9.47 6.07 -10.84
C ILE A 14 -8.73 6.56 -12.09
N PHE A 15 -7.40 6.61 -11.99
CA PHE A 15 -6.57 6.93 -13.14
C PHE A 15 -6.85 5.90 -14.23
N HIS A 16 -7.16 6.36 -15.44
CA HIS A 16 -6.88 5.57 -16.64
C HIS A 16 -5.36 5.41 -16.71
N TYR A 17 -4.83 4.37 -16.09
CA TYR A 17 -3.42 4.05 -16.16
C TYR A 17 -3.17 3.28 -17.45
N CYS A 18 -2.16 3.68 -18.21
CA CYS A 18 -1.64 2.87 -19.29
C CYS A 18 -0.51 2.02 -18.71
N LEU A 19 -0.63 0.70 -18.82
CA LEU A 19 0.49 -0.21 -18.56
C LEU A 19 1.31 -0.28 -19.85
N ARG A 20 2.50 0.30 -19.82
CA ARG A 20 3.50 0.03 -20.86
C ARG A 20 4.54 -0.91 -20.30
N SER A 21 4.64 -2.07 -20.93
CA SER A 21 5.70 -3.03 -20.67
C SER A 21 6.85 -2.77 -21.62
N TYR A 22 8.04 -2.64 -21.04
CA TYR A 22 9.30 -2.51 -21.77
C TYR A 22 10.16 -3.73 -21.46
N GLN A 23 10.82 -4.26 -22.48
CA GLN A 23 11.92 -5.21 -22.31
C GLN A 23 13.19 -4.43 -21.97
N ASP A 24 14.12 -5.04 -21.23
CA ASP A 24 15.45 -4.45 -21.07
C ASP A 24 16.24 -4.44 -22.39
N PHE A 25 17.41 -3.82 -22.39
CA PHE A 25 18.27 -3.72 -23.58
C PHE A 25 18.76 -5.08 -24.10
N LYS A 26 18.57 -6.17 -23.34
CA LYS A 26 18.91 -7.54 -23.71
C LYS A 26 17.66 -8.37 -24.11
N GLY A 27 16.48 -7.77 -24.11
CA GLY A 27 15.21 -8.46 -24.42
C GLY A 27 14.58 -9.20 -23.23
N TYR A 28 15.16 -9.11 -22.02
CA TYR A 28 14.71 -9.84 -20.84
C TYR A 28 13.99 -8.92 -19.83
N GLY A 29 13.13 -9.51 -18.99
CA GLY A 29 12.42 -8.83 -17.90
C GLY A 29 11.35 -7.84 -18.35
N GLN A 30 10.07 -8.16 -18.17
CA GLN A 30 8.99 -7.19 -18.36
C GLN A 30 9.00 -6.17 -17.24
N ARG A 31 9.45 -4.95 -17.53
CA ARG A 31 9.24 -3.80 -16.65
C ARG A 31 7.97 -3.09 -17.09
N SER A 32 6.92 -3.24 -16.29
CA SER A 32 5.65 -2.55 -16.52
C SER A 32 5.62 -1.24 -15.74
N ILE A 33 5.56 -0.13 -16.47
CA ILE A 33 5.37 1.20 -15.88
C ILE A 33 3.89 1.54 -15.97
N ALA A 34 3.29 1.87 -14.83
CA ALA A 34 1.98 2.52 -14.77
C ALA A 34 2.19 4.03 -14.70
N PHE A 35 1.61 4.77 -15.63
CA PHE A 35 1.59 6.23 -15.58
C PHE A 35 0.17 6.76 -15.79
N SER A 36 -0.13 7.89 -15.14
CA SER A 36 -1.34 8.69 -15.34
C SER A 36 -1.02 9.85 -16.28
N ARG A 37 -1.97 10.22 -17.15
CA ARG A 37 -1.88 11.38 -18.05
C ARG A 37 -2.93 12.46 -17.75
N VAL A 38 -3.43 12.48 -16.52
CA VAL A 38 -4.39 13.51 -16.06
C VAL A 38 -3.79 14.90 -16.26
N GLY A 39 -4.52 15.76 -16.98
CA GLY A 39 -4.12 17.14 -17.26
C GLY A 39 -3.32 17.36 -18.57
N MET A 40 -3.11 16.32 -19.39
CA MET A 40 -2.54 16.51 -20.73
C MET A 40 -3.58 16.98 -21.75
N PRO A 41 -3.21 17.83 -22.73
CA PRO A 41 -4.16 18.46 -23.67
C PRO A 41 -5.03 17.47 -24.48
N ASP A 42 -4.47 16.30 -24.81
CA ASP A 42 -5.10 15.32 -25.71
C ASP A 42 -5.79 14.16 -24.97
N TYR A 43 -5.94 14.25 -23.64
CA TYR A 43 -6.54 13.19 -22.85
C TYR A 43 -7.94 13.59 -22.36
N PRO A 44 -8.92 12.67 -22.43
CA PRO A 44 -10.27 12.97 -22.00
C PRO A 44 -10.30 13.40 -20.53
N LEU A 45 -11.13 14.40 -20.25
CA LEU A 45 -11.43 14.84 -18.89
C LEU A 45 -11.95 13.65 -18.08
N LEU A 46 -11.65 13.64 -16.78
CA LEU A 46 -12.16 12.64 -15.86
C LEU A 46 -13.68 12.65 -15.91
N VAL A 47 -14.29 11.50 -16.23
CA VAL A 47 -15.73 11.32 -16.18
C VAL A 47 -16.09 10.86 -14.77
N PRO A 48 -16.91 11.64 -14.03
CA PRO A 48 -17.49 11.15 -12.78
C PRO A 48 -18.31 9.88 -13.04
N ASP A 49 -18.09 8.83 -12.26
CA ASP A 49 -18.85 7.57 -12.30
C ASP A 49 -18.92 6.89 -13.70
N PRO A 50 -17.79 6.42 -14.26
CA PRO A 50 -17.79 5.76 -15.57
C PRO A 50 -18.68 4.51 -15.60
N ILE A 51 -19.09 4.04 -16.79
CA ILE A 51 -19.97 2.86 -16.94
C ILE A 51 -19.43 1.59 -16.22
N THR A 52 -18.11 1.49 -16.06
CA THR A 52 -17.44 0.41 -15.34
C THR A 52 -17.47 0.57 -13.81
N TRP A 53 -17.78 1.75 -13.28
CA TRP A 53 -17.77 2.06 -11.86
C TRP A 53 -18.69 1.15 -11.05
N ARG A 54 -19.90 0.86 -11.55
CA ARG A 54 -20.82 -0.05 -10.87
C ARG A 54 -20.24 -1.45 -10.76
N ALA A 55 -19.63 -1.98 -11.82
CA ALA A 55 -18.98 -3.29 -11.80
C ALA A 55 -17.77 -3.32 -10.85
N VAL A 56 -16.92 -2.28 -10.88
CA VAL A 56 -15.75 -2.15 -10.00
C VAL A 56 -16.15 -2.03 -8.53
N SER A 57 -17.15 -1.18 -8.22
CA SER A 57 -17.61 -0.94 -6.85
C SER A 57 -18.36 -2.12 -6.24
N LEU A 58 -19.08 -2.91 -7.05
CA LEU A 58 -19.76 -4.14 -6.62
C LEU A 58 -18.77 -5.30 -6.42
N SER A 59 -17.72 -5.39 -7.22
CA SER A 59 -16.73 -6.46 -7.12
C SER A 59 -15.72 -6.26 -5.99
N ASN A 60 -15.54 -5.02 -5.50
CA ASN A 60 -14.48 -4.70 -4.53
C ASN A 60 -15.00 -3.81 -3.39
N PRO A 61 -15.76 -4.36 -2.44
CA PRO A 61 -16.38 -3.59 -1.35
C PRO A 61 -15.33 -2.88 -0.46
N ARG A 62 -14.16 -3.49 -0.23
CA ARG A 62 -13.06 -2.87 0.53
C ARG A 62 -12.55 -1.59 -0.12
N ILE A 63 -12.31 -1.62 -1.44
CA ILE A 63 -11.83 -0.46 -2.19
C ILE A 63 -12.85 0.66 -2.15
N LYS A 64 -14.14 0.32 -2.29
CA LYS A 64 -15.22 1.30 -2.17
C LYS A 64 -15.22 1.97 -0.80
N ALA A 65 -15.13 1.18 0.28
CA ALA A 65 -15.10 1.70 1.65
C ALA A 65 -13.89 2.61 1.90
N TYR A 66 -12.69 2.18 1.52
CA TYR A 66 -11.49 3.01 1.65
C TYR A 66 -11.56 4.27 0.79
N GLY A 67 -12.05 4.18 -0.45
CA GLY A 67 -12.18 5.32 -1.36
C GLY A 67 -13.10 6.41 -0.82
N VAL A 68 -14.20 6.03 -0.17
CA VAL A 68 -15.11 6.99 0.50
C VAL A 68 -14.39 7.76 1.61
N ILE A 69 -13.57 7.08 2.41
CA ILE A 69 -12.81 7.73 3.50
C ILE A 69 -11.71 8.62 2.91
N ILE A 70 -10.90 8.09 2.00
CA ILE A 70 -9.73 8.77 1.42
C ILE A 70 -10.12 10.05 0.67
N LYS A 71 -11.31 10.08 0.05
CA LYS A 71 -11.83 11.27 -0.64
C LYS A 71 -11.81 12.54 0.24
N ASP A 72 -12.02 12.38 1.55
CA ASP A 72 -12.07 13.50 2.49
C ASP A 72 -10.72 13.75 3.20
N LEU A 73 -9.68 12.97 2.87
CA LEU A 73 -8.35 13.12 3.45
C LEU A 73 -7.43 13.97 2.57
N ASN A 74 -6.55 14.74 3.21
CA ASN A 74 -5.53 15.54 2.54
C ASN A 74 -4.27 14.69 2.27
N TRP A 75 -3.96 14.46 1.00
CA TRP A 75 -2.77 13.71 0.58
C TRP A 75 -1.48 14.48 0.87
N GLN A 76 -0.48 13.79 1.44
CA GLN A 76 0.81 14.39 1.84
C GLN A 76 1.98 13.89 0.99
N ASN A 77 2.06 12.57 0.78
CA ASN A 77 3.20 11.94 0.11
C ASN A 77 2.83 10.52 -0.36
N SER A 78 3.62 9.99 -1.29
CA SER A 78 3.59 8.57 -1.67
C SER A 78 5.02 8.08 -1.87
N GLU A 79 5.34 6.90 -1.33
CA GLU A 79 6.66 6.27 -1.46
C GLU A 79 6.59 4.75 -1.41
N CYS A 80 7.56 4.09 -2.06
CA CYS A 80 7.73 2.65 -1.97
C CYS A 80 8.70 2.33 -0.82
N ILE A 81 8.23 1.56 0.15
CA ILE A 81 8.98 1.16 1.34
C ILE A 81 9.76 -0.12 1.03
N GLY A 82 11.08 -0.02 1.12
CA GLY A 82 12.02 -1.12 1.00
C GLY A 82 12.34 -1.79 2.33
N THR A 83 13.28 -2.75 2.31
CA THR A 83 13.79 -3.41 3.53
C THR A 83 14.77 -2.56 4.33
N SER A 84 15.36 -1.53 3.70
CA SER A 84 16.25 -0.61 4.39
C SER A 84 15.47 0.34 5.30
N ARG A 85 15.94 0.48 6.54
CA ARG A 85 15.41 1.45 7.51
C ARG A 85 15.47 2.87 6.95
N LYS A 86 14.32 3.49 6.75
CA LYS A 86 14.22 4.88 6.26
C LYS A 86 13.59 5.77 7.31
N LYS A 87 14.07 7.01 7.44
CA LYS A 87 13.38 8.02 8.26
C LYS A 87 12.00 8.26 7.67
N PHE A 88 10.97 8.18 8.51
CA PHE A 88 9.62 8.46 8.06
C PHE A 88 9.47 9.94 7.72
N LYS A 89 9.00 10.25 6.51
CA LYS A 89 8.77 11.63 6.07
C LYS A 89 7.54 12.15 6.82
N LYS A 90 7.80 12.90 7.89
CA LYS A 90 6.77 13.39 8.80
C LYS A 90 5.84 14.37 8.07
N PRO A 91 4.51 14.14 8.08
CA PRO A 91 3.56 15.11 7.56
C PRO A 91 3.30 16.26 8.55
N THR A 92 3.46 16.01 9.84
CA THR A 92 3.30 17.00 10.92
C THR A 92 4.51 17.00 11.85
N LYS A 93 4.74 18.10 12.58
CA LYS A 93 5.88 18.23 13.52
C LYS A 93 5.82 17.18 14.64
N ASP A 94 4.61 16.87 15.10
CA ASP A 94 4.35 16.02 16.26
C ASP A 94 4.21 14.53 15.93
N ASN A 95 4.44 14.13 14.68
CA ASN A 95 4.39 12.73 14.28
C ASN A 95 5.31 11.83 15.16
N PRO A 96 4.77 10.79 15.80
CA PRO A 96 5.53 9.94 16.72
C PRO A 96 6.36 8.86 16.01
N ILE A 97 6.10 8.60 14.73
CA ILE A 97 6.85 7.62 13.93
C ILE A 97 8.20 8.19 13.52
N GLN A 98 9.27 7.44 13.78
CA GLN A 98 10.64 7.81 13.48
C GLN A 98 11.13 7.13 12.19
N TYR A 99 10.84 5.83 12.03
CA TYR A 99 11.31 5.03 10.91
C TYR A 99 10.22 4.13 10.36
N ILE A 100 10.37 3.79 9.08
CA ILE A 100 9.53 2.84 8.37
C ILE A 100 10.42 1.91 7.54
N GLN A 101 10.07 0.63 7.53
CA GLN A 101 10.75 -0.39 6.71
C GLN A 101 9.85 -1.61 6.50
N VAL A 102 10.16 -2.40 5.49
CA VAL A 102 9.65 -3.77 5.36
C VAL A 102 10.60 -4.72 6.10
N GLN A 103 10.08 -5.60 6.94
CA GLN A 103 10.89 -6.60 7.61
C GLN A 103 11.49 -7.57 6.60
N LYS A 104 12.80 -7.78 6.67
CA LYS A 104 13.49 -8.79 5.87
C LYS A 104 13.06 -10.18 6.35
N GLN A 105 12.59 -11.05 5.44
CA GLN A 105 12.06 -12.38 5.74
C GLN A 105 12.93 -13.52 5.16
N GLY A 106 14.00 -13.20 4.43
CA GLY A 106 14.85 -14.17 3.75
C GLY A 106 14.25 -14.75 2.47
N ILE A 107 13.24 -14.12 1.89
CA ILE A 107 12.46 -14.64 0.74
C ILE A 107 12.98 -14.17 -0.64
N GLY A 108 14.24 -13.75 -0.72
CA GLY A 108 14.94 -13.41 -1.98
C GLY A 108 14.98 -11.91 -2.33
N GLU A 109 15.38 -11.59 -3.56
CA GLU A 109 15.63 -10.19 -4.01
C GLU A 109 14.36 -9.34 -4.11
N TYR A 110 13.18 -9.95 -4.03
CA TYR A 110 11.88 -9.27 -4.16
C TYR A 110 11.28 -8.86 -2.80
N GLU A 111 12.13 -8.59 -1.82
CA GLU A 111 11.73 -8.06 -0.51
C GLU A 111 11.69 -6.52 -0.53
N GLY A 112 10.69 -5.92 0.14
CA GLY A 112 10.60 -4.46 0.25
C GLY A 112 9.92 -3.73 -0.92
N TYR A 113 8.66 -4.05 -1.20
CA TYR A 113 7.86 -3.35 -2.22
C TYR A 113 6.45 -3.00 -1.71
N ILE A 114 6.35 -2.50 -0.48
CA ILE A 114 5.08 -1.98 0.04
C ILE A 114 4.94 -0.53 -0.41
N GLN A 115 3.95 -0.22 -1.24
CA GLN A 115 3.59 1.16 -1.52
C GLN A 115 2.90 1.76 -0.29
N CYS A 116 3.30 2.96 0.11
CA CYS A 116 2.71 3.68 1.22
C CYS A 116 2.36 5.10 0.76
N ALA A 117 1.12 5.50 1.00
CA ALA A 117 0.68 6.88 0.88
C ALA A 117 0.28 7.43 2.23
N THR A 118 0.67 8.68 2.46
CA THR A 118 0.43 9.38 3.71
C THR A 118 -0.65 10.42 3.49
N TYR A 119 -1.62 10.45 4.40
CA TYR A 119 -2.73 11.38 4.41
C TYR A 119 -2.90 12.00 5.80
N LEU A 120 -3.61 13.14 5.85
CA LEU A 120 -4.10 13.75 7.08
C LEU A 120 -5.61 13.96 6.98
N ASP A 121 -6.34 13.75 8.07
CA ASP A 121 -7.72 14.22 8.16
C ASP A 121 -7.78 15.70 8.61
N LYS A 122 -8.99 16.24 8.77
CA LYS A 122 -9.23 17.64 9.17
C LYS A 122 -8.69 17.98 10.56
N GLU A 123 -8.52 16.98 11.41
CA GLU A 123 -7.96 17.10 12.77
C GLU A 123 -6.45 16.88 12.78
N GLU A 124 -5.82 16.79 11.60
CA GLU A 124 -4.40 16.46 11.41
C GLU A 124 -4.00 15.07 11.95
N ASN A 125 -4.95 14.14 12.12
CA ASN A 125 -4.59 12.77 12.45
C ASN A 125 -3.93 12.10 11.24
N LEU A 126 -2.92 11.26 11.51
CA LEU A 126 -2.18 10.53 10.48
C LEU A 126 -2.99 9.36 9.94
N TRP A 127 -3.03 9.25 8.61
CA TRP A 127 -3.55 8.09 7.90
C TRP A 127 -2.51 7.53 6.93
N LEU A 128 -2.43 6.21 6.83
CA LEU A 128 -1.59 5.49 5.88
C LEU A 128 -2.44 4.58 4.99
N MET A 129 -2.31 4.71 3.67
CA MET A 129 -2.76 3.68 2.75
C MET A 129 -1.54 2.86 2.32
N VAL A 130 -1.49 1.60 2.73
CA VAL A 130 -0.38 0.69 2.43
C VAL A 130 -0.84 -0.44 1.54
N VAL A 131 -0.03 -0.82 0.54
CA VAL A 131 -0.35 -1.86 -0.44
C VAL A 131 0.88 -2.71 -0.69
N ASN A 132 0.76 -4.03 -0.50
CA ASN A 132 1.78 -4.96 -0.92
C ASN A 132 1.74 -5.08 -2.44
N ARG A 133 2.77 -4.58 -3.12
CA ARG A 133 2.84 -4.61 -4.59
C ARG A 133 3.18 -6.00 -5.13
N ARG A 134 3.54 -6.95 -4.26
CA ARG A 134 3.81 -8.33 -4.66
C ARG A 134 2.49 -9.06 -4.73
N ALA A 135 2.18 -9.61 -5.88
CA ALA A 135 1.02 -10.44 -6.12
C ALA A 135 1.51 -11.86 -6.37
N ASN A 136 1.31 -12.36 -7.58
CA ASN A 136 1.94 -13.57 -8.09
C ASN A 136 3.30 -13.24 -8.70
N PHE A 137 4.21 -14.22 -8.70
CA PHE A 137 5.51 -14.10 -9.34
C PHE A 137 5.76 -15.32 -10.22
N PHE A 138 6.45 -15.12 -11.34
CA PHE A 138 6.79 -16.24 -12.21
C PHE A 138 7.83 -17.15 -11.53
N LEU A 139 7.48 -18.42 -11.37
CA LEU A 139 8.36 -19.47 -10.88
C LEU A 139 8.72 -20.38 -12.06
N PRO A 140 9.95 -20.29 -12.61
CA PRO A 140 10.34 -21.10 -13.75
C PRO A 140 10.38 -22.58 -13.38
N GLY A 141 9.95 -23.43 -14.32
CA GLY A 141 9.94 -24.88 -14.19
C GLY A 141 10.39 -25.52 -15.50
N ILE A 142 9.57 -26.42 -16.05
CA ILE A 142 9.79 -26.92 -17.43
C ILE A 142 9.63 -25.77 -18.42
N ILE A 143 8.62 -24.93 -18.22
CA ILE A 143 8.46 -23.67 -18.94
C ILE A 143 9.38 -22.63 -18.31
N THR A 144 10.33 -22.13 -19.09
CA THR A 144 11.36 -21.17 -18.65
C THR A 144 10.97 -19.71 -18.86
N GLU A 145 9.90 -19.45 -19.63
CA GLU A 145 9.45 -18.09 -19.94
C GLU A 145 7.94 -17.92 -19.71
N PRO A 146 7.50 -16.84 -19.05
CA PRO A 146 6.12 -16.66 -18.61
C PRO A 146 5.10 -16.59 -19.75
N GLN A 147 5.51 -16.13 -20.94
CA GLN A 147 4.61 -15.99 -22.10
C GLN A 147 4.18 -17.33 -22.72
N PHE A 148 4.85 -18.43 -22.37
CA PHE A 148 4.52 -19.77 -22.87
C PHE A 148 3.70 -20.58 -21.87
N VAL A 149 3.37 -20.01 -20.70
CA VAL A 149 2.53 -20.68 -19.70
C VAL A 149 1.08 -20.73 -20.19
N PRO A 150 0.49 -21.92 -20.38
CA PRO A 150 -0.92 -22.02 -20.73
C PRO A 150 -1.80 -21.55 -19.55
N PRO A 151 -2.97 -20.92 -19.79
CA PRO A 151 -3.82 -20.40 -18.72
C PRO A 151 -4.20 -21.44 -17.65
N GLU A 152 -4.32 -22.71 -18.04
CA GLU A 152 -4.67 -23.83 -17.16
C GLU A 152 -3.56 -24.14 -16.13
N GLU A 153 -2.32 -23.74 -16.40
CA GLU A 153 -1.16 -23.95 -15.52
C GLU A 153 -0.75 -22.67 -14.77
N PHE A 154 -1.58 -21.62 -14.81
CA PHE A 154 -1.27 -20.33 -14.20
C PHE A 154 -0.86 -20.47 -12.73
N ASP A 155 -1.63 -21.18 -11.92
CA ASP A 155 -1.37 -21.30 -10.48
C ASP A 155 -0.07 -22.06 -10.15
N ILE A 156 0.42 -22.88 -11.08
CA ILE A 156 1.67 -23.64 -10.93
C ILE A 156 2.88 -22.72 -11.18
N TYR A 157 2.82 -21.92 -12.24
CA TYR A 157 3.94 -21.07 -12.67
C TYR A 157 3.86 -19.65 -12.12
N PHE A 158 2.73 -19.23 -11.55
CA PHE A 158 2.52 -17.93 -10.93
C PHE A 158 1.95 -18.08 -9.52
N PRO A 159 2.66 -18.75 -8.59
CA PRO A 159 2.22 -18.83 -7.21
C PRO A 159 2.13 -17.44 -6.57
N GLU A 160 1.26 -17.32 -5.58
CA GLU A 160 1.12 -16.12 -4.77
C GLU A 160 2.41 -15.86 -3.96
N ALA A 161 2.85 -14.61 -3.89
CA ALA A 161 3.99 -14.23 -3.10
C ALA A 161 3.69 -14.33 -1.58
N PRO A 162 4.68 -14.66 -0.74
CA PRO A 162 4.50 -14.61 0.70
C PRO A 162 4.11 -13.20 1.22
N PRO A 163 3.34 -13.11 2.31
CA PRO A 163 3.00 -11.84 2.96
C PRO A 163 4.22 -11.06 3.39
N GLN A 164 4.17 -9.73 3.27
CA GLN A 164 5.21 -8.83 3.75
C GLN A 164 4.80 -8.15 5.05
N LYS A 165 5.75 -7.88 5.94
CA LYS A 165 5.51 -7.16 7.19
C LYS A 165 6.04 -5.74 7.12
N LEU A 166 5.15 -4.76 7.27
CA LEU A 166 5.50 -3.36 7.47
C LEU A 166 5.85 -3.15 8.95
N LEU A 167 7.01 -2.56 9.21
CA LEU A 167 7.46 -2.17 10.54
C LEU A 167 7.54 -0.65 10.63
N LEU A 168 6.81 -0.08 11.58
CA LEU A 168 6.91 1.33 11.94
C LEU A 168 7.55 1.46 13.32
N THR A 169 8.71 2.09 13.38
CA THR A 169 9.41 2.34 14.65
C THR A 169 9.08 3.74 15.14
N PHE A 170 8.62 3.83 16.37
CA PHE A 170 8.24 5.07 17.03
C PHE A 170 9.45 5.65 17.76
N LYS A 171 9.43 6.97 17.96
CA LYS A 171 10.43 7.63 18.80
C LYS A 171 10.33 7.04 20.19
N ASP A 172 11.46 6.63 20.76
CA ASP A 172 11.54 6.33 22.18
C ASP A 172 11.19 7.62 22.94
N SER A 173 10.06 7.63 23.64
CA SER A 173 9.65 8.80 24.43
C SER A 173 10.54 8.99 25.67
N GLY A 174 11.51 8.11 25.88
CA GLY A 174 12.03 7.85 27.21
C GLY A 174 10.88 7.29 28.08
N ARG A 175 11.25 6.69 29.21
CA ARG A 175 10.34 6.07 30.19
C ARG A 175 9.31 7.02 30.85
N LYS A 176 8.96 8.17 30.25
CA LYS A 176 8.20 9.26 30.89
C LYS A 176 6.72 9.37 30.51
N ASN A 177 6.18 8.56 29.59
CA ASN A 177 4.73 8.56 29.36
C ASN A 177 4.14 7.15 29.32
N PRO A 178 3.71 6.59 30.47
CA PRO A 178 3.04 5.29 30.54
C PRO A 178 1.69 5.25 29.79
N TYR A 179 1.21 6.37 29.26
CA TYR A 179 -0.05 6.53 28.56
C TYR A 179 0.08 6.67 27.04
N GLN A 180 1.28 6.48 26.47
CA GLN A 180 1.41 6.38 25.01
C GLN A 180 0.99 4.99 24.54
N ASN A 181 -0.26 4.87 24.12
CA ASN A 181 -0.80 3.64 23.57
C ASN A 181 -1.20 3.89 22.12
N TYR A 182 -0.19 4.00 21.26
CA TYR A 182 -0.42 4.12 19.83
C TYR A 182 -0.96 2.81 19.26
N ALA A 183 -1.86 2.92 18.31
CA ALA A 183 -2.26 1.81 17.47
C ALA A 183 -2.58 2.32 16.07
N PHE A 184 -2.49 1.45 15.07
CA PHE A 184 -3.15 1.69 13.80
C PHE A 184 -4.51 1.01 13.79
N TYR A 185 -5.54 1.72 13.33
CA TYR A 185 -6.90 1.19 13.18
C TYR A 185 -7.25 1.05 11.69
N ASP A 186 -7.67 -0.14 11.29
CA ASP A 186 -8.28 -0.38 9.97
C ASP A 186 -9.81 -0.32 10.10
N PRO A 187 -10.48 0.69 9.50
CA PRO A 187 -11.91 0.88 9.63
C PRO A 187 -12.75 -0.11 8.82
N TYR A 188 -12.17 -0.82 7.84
CA TYR A 188 -12.91 -1.82 7.08
C TYR A 188 -12.93 -3.17 7.79
N GLU A 189 -11.83 -3.55 8.42
CA GLU A 189 -11.72 -4.82 9.17
C GLU A 189 -12.05 -4.68 10.66
N ASP A 190 -12.33 -3.45 11.11
CA ASP A 190 -12.50 -3.10 12.52
C ASP A 190 -11.35 -3.64 13.40
N LYS A 191 -10.13 -3.47 12.92
CA LYS A 191 -8.93 -4.12 13.48
C LYS A 191 -7.91 -3.11 13.98
N PHE A 192 -7.37 -3.37 15.17
CA PHE A 192 -6.27 -2.61 15.74
C PHE A 192 -4.93 -3.36 15.60
N TYR A 193 -3.89 -2.61 15.24
CA TYR A 193 -2.50 -3.03 15.22
C TYR A 193 -1.76 -2.30 16.35
N PRO A 194 -1.58 -2.96 17.51
CA PRO A 194 -1.11 -2.29 18.72
C PRO A 194 0.40 -2.02 18.67
N TYR A 195 0.79 -0.95 19.34
CA TYR A 195 2.19 -0.68 19.66
C TYR A 195 2.73 -1.71 20.65
N HIS A 196 3.93 -2.22 20.35
CA HIS A 196 4.65 -3.14 21.21
C HIS A 196 6.17 -2.89 21.08
N ASN A 197 6.83 -2.65 22.21
CA ASN A 197 8.29 -2.48 22.31
C ASN A 197 8.91 -1.53 21.26
N GLY A 198 8.33 -0.33 21.11
CA GLY A 198 8.86 0.69 20.18
C GLY A 198 8.32 0.59 18.76
N ASN A 199 7.51 -0.42 18.44
CA ASN A 199 7.12 -0.72 17.07
C ASN A 199 5.62 -1.01 16.91
N ILE A 200 5.12 -0.79 15.70
CA ILE A 200 3.89 -1.43 15.21
C ILE A 200 4.26 -2.27 13.98
N GLU A 201 3.77 -3.50 13.96
CA GLU A 201 3.94 -4.45 12.86
C GLU A 201 2.60 -4.74 12.19
N ILE A 202 2.58 -4.66 10.86
CA ILE A 202 1.39 -4.90 10.04
C ILE A 202 1.76 -5.89 8.94
N GLU A 203 1.16 -7.07 8.97
CA GLU A 203 1.29 -8.06 7.90
C GLU A 203 0.31 -7.74 6.76
N LEU A 204 0.83 -7.79 5.53
CA LEU A 204 0.10 -7.53 4.31
C LEU A 204 0.25 -8.75 3.39
N PRO A 205 -0.84 -9.50 3.12
CA PRO A 205 -0.87 -10.55 2.11
C PRO A 205 -0.50 -10.01 0.72
N ALA A 206 -0.25 -10.89 -0.23
CA ALA A 206 0.12 -10.48 -1.57
C ALA A 206 -1.03 -9.75 -2.28
N GLY A 207 -0.71 -8.63 -2.94
CA GLY A 207 -1.65 -7.79 -3.69
C GLY A 207 -2.60 -6.97 -2.81
N GLU A 208 -2.60 -7.21 -1.49
CA GLU A 208 -3.55 -6.64 -0.55
C GLU A 208 -3.13 -5.27 -0.04
N GLY A 209 -4.13 -4.50 0.39
CA GLY A 209 -3.96 -3.16 0.93
C GLY A 209 -4.77 -2.91 2.20
N ARG A 210 -4.31 -1.94 2.99
CA ARG A 210 -4.91 -1.50 4.25
C ARG A 210 -4.91 0.02 4.33
N LEU A 211 -6.05 0.60 4.73
CA LEU A 211 -6.14 1.99 5.13
C LEU A 211 -6.11 2.06 6.66
N LEU A 212 -5.17 2.81 7.21
CA LEU A 212 -4.82 2.74 8.62
C LEU A 212 -4.81 4.15 9.24
N LYS A 213 -5.67 4.38 10.23
CA LYS A 213 -5.64 5.60 11.05
C LYS A 213 -4.71 5.39 12.23
N LEU A 214 -3.76 6.29 12.45
CA LEU A 214 -3.01 6.32 13.70
C LEU A 214 -3.94 6.85 14.79
N VAL A 215 -4.12 6.06 15.84
CA VAL A 215 -4.88 6.43 17.03
C VAL A 215 -3.98 6.38 18.26
N ASN A 216 -4.32 7.17 19.27
CA ASN A 216 -3.71 7.10 20.59
C ASN A 216 -4.80 6.78 21.60
N ARG A 217 -4.74 5.60 22.23
CA ARG A 217 -5.63 5.26 23.35
C ARG A 217 -5.14 6.01 24.59
N THR A 218 -5.70 7.18 24.85
CA THR A 218 -5.64 7.76 26.19
C THR A 218 -6.44 6.85 27.12
N SER A 219 -5.83 6.38 28.20
CA SER A 219 -6.51 5.61 29.24
C SER A 219 -7.42 6.52 30.05
N ASN A 220 -8.54 6.95 29.47
CA ASN A 220 -9.54 7.76 30.18
C ASN A 220 -10.96 7.18 30.13
N ASP A 221 -11.11 5.92 29.73
CA ASP A 221 -12.33 5.17 29.99
C ASP A 221 -12.07 4.23 31.19
N ARG A 222 -12.30 4.77 32.38
CA ARG A 222 -12.59 4.00 33.60
C ARG A 222 -14.10 3.91 33.75
#